data_AF-A0A5M6CGY9-F1
#
_entry.id   AF-A0A5M6CGY9-F1
#
_cell.length_a   1.000
_cell.length_b   1.000
_cell.length_c   1.000
_cell.angle_alpha   90.00
_cell.angle_beta   90.00
_cell.angle_gamma   90.00
#
_symmetry.space_group_name_H-M   'P 1'
#
loop_
_entity.id
_entity.type
_entity.pdbx_description
1 polymer ?
#
loop_
_entity_poly.entity_id
_entity_poly.type
_entity_poly.pdbx_seq_one_letter_code
_entity_poly.pdbx_strand_id
1 'polypeptide(L)'
;MKQSKYGCFINCPATIGLLIGRGLYLSFSKNQYLYDSFINYFQYQMRFSLQKAYSFLAFVLIFFTGSVQIFAQADNSNFKNYQLAAPRVAKAYAQYNDLLKKQFEAKGLNYPPKNIYIRAFKAQNELEIWVKNNDNDTFTLFKQYKICALSGSLGPKRWEGDRQVPEGYYFISNFNPSSDFYLSLLLSYPNYSDMLLGNKADPGGDIYIHGGCVTIGCLPMQDEGIQEIYTLCLNAKINGQNNIPVHIFPTRFNKAGLNFLGREYADDVNRQRFWINLKAGYDHFERTHTLYPVMYNQEGKYIY
;
A
#
# COMPACT_ATOMS: atom_id res chain seq x y z
N MET A 1 -16.62 61.13 -0.22
CA MET A 1 -15.79 62.35 -0.26
C MET A 1 -14.43 62.00 -0.85
N LYS A 2 -14.11 62.61 -2.02
CA LYS A 2 -12.80 62.97 -2.64
C LYS A 2 -11.59 62.05 -2.38
N GLN A 3 -10.91 61.38 -3.34
CA GLN A 3 -10.35 61.73 -4.67
C GLN A 3 -9.44 62.98 -4.75
N SER A 4 -8.17 62.77 -5.13
CA SER A 4 -7.32 63.65 -5.96
C SER A 4 -6.34 62.73 -6.73
N LYS A 5 -6.25 62.63 -8.06
CA LYS A 5 -6.15 63.58 -9.21
C LYS A 5 -4.87 64.41 -9.23
N TYR A 6 -4.00 64.13 -10.21
CA TYR A 6 -3.36 65.01 -11.21
C TYR A 6 -2.78 64.06 -12.30
N GLY A 7 -2.81 64.29 -13.61
CA GLY A 7 -3.20 65.39 -14.50
C GLY A 7 -2.80 64.98 -15.93
N CYS A 8 -3.56 65.39 -16.94
CA CYS A 8 -3.58 64.88 -18.32
C CYS A 8 -3.31 66.00 -19.34
N PHE A 9 -3.00 65.59 -20.59
CA PHE A 9 -3.01 66.34 -21.87
C PHE A 9 -1.76 67.25 -22.13
N ILE A 10 -1.23 67.48 -23.35
CA ILE A 10 -1.82 67.77 -24.68
C ILE A 10 -0.79 67.53 -25.82
N ASN A 11 -1.28 66.96 -26.94
CA ASN A 11 -1.03 67.11 -28.39
C ASN A 11 0.34 67.43 -29.07
N CYS A 12 0.46 66.72 -30.21
CA CYS A 12 1.19 66.91 -31.50
C CYS A 12 1.38 68.36 -32.02
N PRO A 13 2.35 68.60 -32.94
CA PRO A 13 1.97 68.64 -34.36
C PRO A 13 2.99 68.12 -35.42
N ALA A 14 2.39 67.72 -36.54
CA ALA A 14 2.78 67.66 -37.96
C ALA A 14 4.13 68.21 -38.51
N THR A 15 4.77 67.35 -39.32
CA THR A 15 5.20 67.47 -40.76
C THR A 15 6.09 68.62 -41.29
N ILE A 16 6.94 68.24 -42.28
CA ILE A 16 7.75 68.99 -43.29
C ILE A 16 9.16 69.35 -42.79
N GLY A 17 10.32 68.94 -43.33
CA GLY A 17 10.75 68.33 -44.60
C GLY A 17 11.98 69.10 -45.11
N LEU A 18 13.20 68.50 -45.17
CA LEU A 18 14.31 68.96 -46.06
C LEU A 18 15.52 67.99 -46.11
N LEU A 19 15.58 67.20 -47.19
CA LEU A 19 16.69 66.97 -48.13
C LEU A 19 18.20 67.15 -47.73
N ILE A 20 18.96 66.07 -48.06
CA ILE A 20 20.34 65.97 -48.64
C ILE A 20 21.56 65.83 -47.69
N GLY A 21 22.37 64.77 -47.93
CA GLY A 21 23.83 64.82 -47.75
C GLY A 21 24.53 63.51 -47.36
N ARG A 22 25.26 62.88 -48.30
CA ARG A 22 26.09 61.64 -48.18
C ARG A 22 27.34 61.80 -47.30
N GLY A 23 27.85 60.70 -46.70
CA GLY A 23 29.29 60.53 -46.43
C GLY A 23 29.73 59.48 -45.38
N LEU A 24 30.36 58.39 -45.87
CA LEU A 24 31.41 57.54 -45.23
C LEU A 24 31.10 56.64 -44.01
N TYR A 25 31.02 55.32 -44.26
CA TYR A 25 31.32 54.24 -43.29
C TYR A 25 32.42 53.34 -43.88
N LEU A 26 33.53 53.14 -43.16
CA LEU A 26 34.58 52.17 -43.51
C LEU A 26 34.97 51.30 -42.30
N SER A 27 34.94 49.98 -42.55
CA SER A 27 35.82 48.91 -42.02
C SER A 27 35.74 48.46 -40.55
N PHE A 28 34.97 47.39 -40.28
CA PHE A 28 35.11 46.52 -39.08
C PHE A 28 34.71 45.04 -39.29
N SER A 29 34.73 44.48 -40.51
CA SER A 29 34.04 43.19 -40.76
C SER A 29 34.88 41.90 -40.65
N LYS A 30 36.22 41.91 -40.69
CA LYS A 30 37.00 40.65 -40.84
C LYS A 30 37.33 39.89 -39.54
N ASN A 31 37.34 40.54 -38.37
CA ASN A 31 37.68 39.87 -37.09
C ASN A 31 36.49 39.17 -36.42
N GLN A 32 35.27 39.56 -36.79
CA GLN A 32 34.04 39.03 -36.21
C GLN A 32 33.76 37.59 -36.68
N TYR A 33 34.01 37.30 -37.96
CA TYR A 33 33.77 35.96 -38.54
C TYR A 33 34.64 34.85 -37.91
N LEU A 34 35.89 35.14 -37.54
CA LEU A 34 36.77 34.15 -36.90
C LEU A 34 36.33 33.89 -35.44
N TYR A 35 35.90 34.94 -34.75
CA TYR A 35 35.38 34.83 -33.39
C TYR A 35 34.06 34.04 -33.34
N ASP A 36 33.14 34.35 -34.25
CA ASP A 36 31.85 33.64 -34.37
C ASP A 36 32.06 32.17 -34.77
N SER A 37 33.02 31.88 -35.64
CA SER A 37 33.37 30.50 -36.02
C SER A 37 33.96 29.71 -34.85
N PHE A 38 34.80 30.34 -34.02
CA PHE A 38 35.38 29.72 -32.82
C PHE A 38 34.31 29.45 -31.74
N ILE A 39 33.40 30.41 -31.50
CA ILE A 39 32.28 30.21 -30.57
C ILE A 39 31.34 29.11 -31.06
N ASN A 40 31.00 29.07 -32.35
CA ASN A 40 30.16 28.01 -32.90
C ASN A 40 30.81 26.63 -32.79
N TYR A 41 32.12 26.53 -33.04
CA TYR A 41 32.87 25.28 -32.86
C TYR A 41 32.91 24.85 -31.39
N PHE A 42 33.17 25.77 -30.47
CA PHE A 42 33.19 25.49 -29.03
C PHE A 42 31.80 25.10 -28.49
N GLN A 43 30.74 25.78 -28.95
CA GLN A 43 29.36 25.41 -28.62
C GLN A 43 28.97 24.04 -29.20
N TYR A 44 29.42 23.71 -30.42
CA TYR A 44 29.20 22.40 -31.01
C TYR A 44 29.91 21.28 -30.22
N GLN A 45 31.19 21.49 -29.85
CA GLN A 45 31.95 20.54 -29.04
C GLN A 45 31.33 20.36 -27.65
N MET A 46 30.87 21.44 -27.00
CA MET A 46 30.15 21.34 -25.72
C MET A 46 28.82 20.60 -25.86
N ARG A 47 28.01 20.89 -26.90
CA ARG A 47 26.74 20.17 -27.15
C ARG A 47 26.97 18.69 -27.42
N PHE A 48 28.00 18.36 -28.20
CA PHE A 48 28.37 16.97 -28.50
C PHE A 48 28.87 16.22 -27.25
N SER A 49 29.67 16.87 -26.41
CA SER A 49 30.11 16.33 -25.11
C SER A 49 28.95 16.14 -24.14
N LEU A 50 28.05 17.12 -24.02
CA LEU A 50 26.85 17.04 -23.20
C LEU A 50 25.92 15.92 -23.69
N GLN A 51 25.72 15.79 -25.01
CA GLN A 51 24.87 14.74 -25.57
C GLN A 51 25.43 13.34 -25.33
N LYS A 52 26.76 13.16 -25.40
CA LYS A 52 27.42 11.91 -24.98
C LYS A 52 27.25 11.63 -23.49
N ALA A 53 27.36 12.66 -22.65
CA ALA A 53 27.15 12.53 -21.20
C ALA A 53 25.69 12.16 -20.87
N TYR A 54 24.70 12.76 -21.54
CA TYR A 54 23.29 12.40 -21.42
C TYR A 54 23.01 10.98 -21.89
N SER A 55 23.56 10.58 -23.05
CA SER A 55 23.42 9.21 -23.56
C SER A 55 24.07 8.18 -22.62
N PHE A 56 25.23 8.50 -22.04
CA PHE A 56 25.90 7.64 -21.06
C PHE A 56 25.10 7.53 -19.76
N LEU A 57 24.62 8.65 -19.21
CA LEU A 57 23.76 8.66 -18.02
C LEU A 57 22.46 7.91 -18.25
N ALA A 58 21.82 8.07 -19.41
CA ALA A 58 20.63 7.32 -19.78
C ALA A 58 20.92 5.81 -19.88
N PHE A 59 22.07 5.43 -20.44
CA PHE A 59 22.48 4.02 -20.54
C PHE A 59 22.76 3.40 -19.17
N VAL A 60 23.43 4.13 -18.28
CA VAL A 60 23.66 3.73 -16.88
C VAL A 60 22.32 3.60 -16.13
N LEU A 61 21.39 4.54 -16.32
CA LEU A 61 20.06 4.47 -15.72
C LEU A 61 19.30 3.22 -16.21
N ILE A 62 19.29 2.96 -17.51
CA ILE A 62 18.63 1.80 -18.11
C ILE A 62 19.24 0.49 -17.58
N PHE A 63 20.57 0.38 -17.56
CA PHE A 63 21.28 -0.79 -17.01
C PHE A 63 20.96 -1.00 -15.51
N PHE A 64 20.93 0.09 -14.74
CA PHE A 64 20.63 0.03 -13.32
C PHE A 64 19.16 -0.38 -13.08
N THR A 65 18.20 0.20 -13.81
CA THR A 65 16.77 -0.19 -13.69
C THR A 65 16.50 -1.62 -14.16
N GLY A 66 17.17 -2.07 -15.24
CA GLY A 66 16.99 -3.42 -15.77
C GLY A 66 17.54 -4.49 -14.82
N SER A 67 18.70 -4.24 -14.20
CA SER A 67 19.27 -5.18 -13.24
C SER A 67 18.40 -5.36 -11.99
N VAL A 68 17.87 -4.28 -11.40
CA VAL A 68 16.98 -4.35 -10.22
C VAL A 68 15.71 -5.17 -10.50
N GLN A 69 15.11 -5.04 -11.68
CA GLN A 69 13.92 -5.80 -12.05
C GLN A 69 14.19 -7.31 -12.17
N ILE A 70 15.36 -7.70 -12.68
CA ILE A 70 15.76 -9.12 -12.80
C ILE A 70 15.90 -9.76 -11.41
N PHE A 71 16.51 -9.05 -10.44
CA PHE A 71 16.66 -9.57 -9.07
C PHE A 71 15.30 -9.77 -8.37
N ALA A 72 14.37 -8.83 -8.51
CA ALA A 72 13.03 -8.94 -7.90
C ALA A 72 12.21 -10.11 -8.49
N GLN A 73 12.31 -10.36 -9.79
CA GLN A 73 11.65 -11.49 -10.43
C GLN A 73 12.26 -12.84 -10.01
N ALA A 74 13.58 -12.88 -9.82
CA ALA A 74 14.26 -14.07 -9.32
C ALA A 74 13.85 -14.41 -7.88
N ASP A 75 13.74 -13.42 -6.99
CA ASP A 75 13.32 -13.61 -5.60
C ASP A 75 11.87 -14.15 -5.51
N ASN A 76 10.93 -13.54 -6.22
CA ASN A 76 9.54 -14.01 -6.26
C ASN A 76 9.42 -15.44 -6.82
N SER A 77 10.23 -15.78 -7.82
CA SER A 77 10.24 -17.13 -8.41
C SER A 77 10.81 -18.16 -7.44
N ASN A 78 11.89 -17.82 -6.73
CA ASN A 78 12.48 -18.67 -5.69
C ASN A 78 11.50 -18.89 -4.54
N PHE A 79 10.84 -17.83 -4.06
CA PHE A 79 9.80 -17.92 -3.04
C PHE A 79 8.65 -18.83 -3.50
N LYS A 80 8.14 -18.64 -4.72
CA LYS A 80 7.09 -19.49 -5.29
C LYS A 80 7.51 -20.97 -5.31
N ASN A 81 8.71 -21.27 -5.80
CA ASN A 81 9.20 -22.64 -5.91
C ASN A 81 9.39 -23.29 -4.54
N TYR A 82 9.92 -22.55 -3.56
CA TYR A 82 10.02 -23.00 -2.17
C TYR A 82 8.65 -23.36 -1.60
N GLN A 83 7.65 -22.49 -1.79
CA GLN A 83 6.29 -22.73 -1.31
C GLN A 83 5.65 -23.95 -2.01
N LEU A 84 5.76 -24.04 -3.34
CA LEU A 84 5.19 -25.15 -4.12
C LEU A 84 5.94 -26.49 -3.94
N ALA A 85 7.15 -26.49 -3.40
CA ALA A 85 7.84 -27.73 -3.04
C ALA A 85 7.13 -28.47 -1.89
N ALA A 86 6.36 -27.75 -1.05
CA ALA A 86 5.58 -28.37 0.01
C ALA A 86 4.30 -29.04 -0.55
N PRO A 87 4.06 -30.35 -0.29
CA PRO A 87 2.94 -31.08 -0.87
C PRO A 87 1.56 -30.47 -0.59
N ARG A 88 1.34 -29.89 0.61
CA ARG A 88 0.07 -29.26 0.99
C ARG A 88 -0.20 -28.00 0.19
N VAL A 89 0.83 -27.18 -0.04
CA VAL A 89 0.71 -25.98 -0.88
C VAL A 89 0.51 -26.35 -2.34
N ALA A 90 1.27 -27.31 -2.86
CA ALA A 90 1.09 -27.79 -4.24
C ALA A 90 -0.33 -28.29 -4.49
N LYS A 91 -0.87 -29.08 -3.55
CA LYS A 91 -2.26 -29.57 -3.59
C LYS A 91 -3.25 -28.41 -3.57
N ALA A 92 -3.12 -27.48 -2.63
CA ALA A 92 -3.99 -26.32 -2.52
C ALA A 92 -3.99 -25.47 -3.81
N TYR A 93 -2.79 -25.20 -4.33
CA TYR A 93 -2.61 -24.42 -5.55
C TYR A 93 -3.23 -25.13 -6.77
N ALA A 94 -2.98 -26.43 -6.94
CA ALA A 94 -3.55 -27.21 -8.04
C ALA A 94 -5.09 -27.27 -7.97
N GLN A 95 -5.65 -27.34 -6.76
CA GLN A 95 -7.09 -27.43 -6.55
C GLN A 95 -7.79 -26.07 -6.75
N TYR A 96 -7.22 -24.98 -6.22
CA TYR A 96 -7.92 -23.71 -6.10
C TYR A 96 -7.50 -22.64 -7.09
N ASN A 97 -6.30 -22.71 -7.70
CA ASN A 97 -5.81 -21.60 -8.55
C ASN A 97 -6.74 -21.30 -9.73
N ASP A 98 -7.21 -22.33 -10.45
CA ASP A 98 -8.10 -22.13 -11.60
C ASP A 98 -9.54 -21.81 -11.18
N LEU A 99 -9.98 -22.34 -10.03
CA LEU A 99 -11.28 -22.01 -9.45
C LEU A 99 -11.34 -20.53 -9.04
N LEU A 100 -10.31 -20.05 -8.33
CA LEU A 100 -10.19 -18.66 -7.93
C LEU A 100 -10.12 -17.75 -9.14
N LYS A 101 -9.36 -18.11 -10.19
CA LYS A 101 -9.33 -17.36 -11.44
C LYS A 101 -10.75 -17.15 -12.02
N LYS A 102 -11.55 -18.22 -12.13
CA LYS A 102 -12.93 -18.12 -12.61
C LYS A 102 -13.82 -17.25 -11.71
N GLN A 103 -13.64 -17.35 -10.39
CA GLN A 103 -14.38 -16.52 -9.43
C GLN A 103 -14.01 -15.03 -9.53
N PHE A 104 -12.73 -14.73 -9.79
CA PHE A 104 -12.26 -13.37 -10.05
C PHE A 104 -12.84 -12.81 -11.34
N GLU A 105 -12.78 -13.57 -12.44
CA GLU A 105 -13.35 -13.19 -13.74
C GLU A 105 -14.85 -12.90 -13.64
N ALA A 106 -15.60 -13.74 -12.91
CA ALA A 106 -17.03 -13.52 -12.67
C ALA A 106 -17.35 -12.22 -11.91
N LYS A 107 -16.36 -11.65 -11.22
CA LYS A 107 -16.47 -10.38 -10.48
C LYS A 107 -15.78 -9.20 -11.19
N GLY A 108 -15.25 -9.39 -12.41
CA GLY A 108 -14.48 -8.36 -13.11
C GLY A 108 -13.15 -8.02 -12.44
N LEU A 109 -12.57 -8.96 -11.68
CA LEU A 109 -11.29 -8.80 -11.00
C LEU A 109 -10.16 -9.46 -11.78
N ASN A 110 -8.98 -8.87 -11.72
CA ASN A 110 -7.77 -9.37 -12.36
C ASN A 110 -7.15 -10.51 -11.53
N TYR A 111 -6.81 -11.61 -12.20
CA TYR A 111 -6.12 -12.75 -11.59
C TYR A 111 -4.79 -13.03 -12.29
N PRO A 112 -3.69 -13.33 -11.56
CA PRO A 112 -3.59 -13.35 -10.09
C PRO A 112 -3.77 -11.96 -9.46
N PRO A 113 -4.28 -11.87 -8.22
CA PRO A 113 -4.43 -10.59 -7.55
C PRO A 113 -3.07 -9.92 -7.34
N LYS A 114 -3.02 -8.59 -7.51
CA LYS A 114 -1.86 -7.76 -7.14
C LYS A 114 -2.01 -7.06 -5.79
N ASN A 115 -3.24 -6.83 -5.37
CA ASN A 115 -3.55 -6.09 -4.16
C ASN A 115 -4.76 -6.72 -3.47
N ILE A 116 -4.51 -7.48 -2.41
CA ILE A 116 -5.53 -8.02 -1.52
C ILE A 116 -5.47 -7.36 -0.14
N TYR A 117 -6.62 -7.33 0.52
CA TYR A 117 -6.79 -6.83 1.88
C TYR A 117 -7.68 -7.82 2.64
N ILE A 118 -7.24 -8.23 3.83
CA ILE A 118 -7.98 -9.15 4.70
C ILE A 118 -8.60 -8.38 5.85
N ARG A 119 -9.88 -8.61 6.11
CA ARG A 119 -10.60 -8.00 7.22
C ARG A 119 -11.33 -9.05 8.02
N ALA A 120 -11.12 -9.10 9.34
CA ALA A 120 -11.77 -10.06 10.22
C ALA A 120 -12.64 -9.38 11.27
N PHE A 121 -13.72 -10.04 11.66
CA PHE A 121 -14.67 -9.60 12.67
C PHE A 121 -14.90 -10.68 13.71
N LYS A 122 -14.45 -10.43 14.94
CA LYS A 122 -14.49 -11.42 16.02
C LYS A 122 -15.92 -11.80 16.41
N ALA A 123 -16.80 -10.82 16.64
CA ALA A 123 -18.18 -11.09 17.04
C ALA A 123 -19.00 -11.85 15.98
N GLN A 124 -18.67 -11.68 14.70
CA GLN A 124 -19.35 -12.35 13.58
C GLN A 124 -18.71 -13.68 13.19
N ASN A 125 -17.52 -14.00 13.71
CA ASN A 125 -16.69 -15.11 13.24
C ASN A 125 -16.52 -15.10 11.72
N GLU A 126 -16.17 -13.94 11.17
CA GLU A 126 -16.12 -13.71 9.73
C GLU A 126 -14.76 -13.13 9.31
N LEU A 127 -14.26 -13.60 8.16
CA LEU A 127 -13.08 -13.06 7.48
C LEU A 127 -13.45 -12.72 6.02
N GLU A 128 -13.14 -11.51 5.61
CA GLU A 128 -13.36 -10.99 4.26
C GLU A 128 -12.04 -10.85 3.52
N ILE A 129 -12.03 -11.20 2.24
CA ILE A 129 -10.97 -10.85 1.30
C ILE A 129 -11.51 -9.79 0.34
N TRP A 130 -10.80 -8.68 0.28
CA TRP A 130 -11.03 -7.55 -0.61
C TRP A 130 -9.91 -7.46 -1.63
N VAL A 131 -10.21 -7.05 -2.85
CA VAL A 131 -9.26 -6.99 -3.97
C VAL A 131 -9.39 -5.66 -4.69
N LYS A 132 -8.27 -5.08 -5.12
CA LYS A 132 -8.24 -3.98 -6.11
C LYS A 132 -7.36 -4.37 -7.29
N ASN A 133 -7.75 -3.99 -8.50
CA ASN A 133 -7.06 -4.39 -9.73
C ASN A 133 -5.75 -3.61 -9.92
N ASN A 134 -5.79 -2.31 -9.61
CA ASN A 134 -4.65 -1.40 -9.67
C ASN A 134 -4.49 -0.63 -8.35
N ASP A 135 -3.35 0.03 -8.18
CA ASP A 135 -3.03 0.72 -6.91
C ASP A 135 -3.97 1.89 -6.61
N ASN A 136 -4.47 2.56 -7.64
CA ASN A 136 -5.39 3.70 -7.54
C ASN A 136 -6.87 3.29 -7.51
N ASP A 137 -7.18 1.99 -7.64
CA ASP A 137 -8.54 1.49 -7.59
C ASP A 137 -9.03 1.35 -6.14
N THR A 138 -10.34 1.33 -5.98
CA THR A 138 -11.00 0.99 -4.71
C THR A 138 -11.13 -0.52 -4.54
N PHE A 139 -11.09 -0.97 -3.30
CA PHE A 139 -11.27 -2.38 -2.96
C PHE A 139 -12.71 -2.86 -3.25
N THR A 140 -12.82 -4.06 -3.81
CA THR A 140 -14.08 -4.78 -4.04
C THR A 140 -14.08 -6.08 -3.23
N LEU A 141 -15.21 -6.39 -2.58
CA LEU A 141 -15.35 -7.61 -1.81
C LEU A 141 -15.29 -8.84 -2.73
N PHE A 142 -14.22 -9.62 -2.59
CA PHE A 142 -14.05 -10.87 -3.35
C PHE A 142 -14.79 -12.02 -2.68
N LYS A 143 -14.53 -12.31 -1.41
CA LYS A 143 -15.14 -13.46 -0.73
C LYS A 143 -15.17 -13.29 0.78
N GLN A 144 -16.12 -13.96 1.42
CA GLN A 144 -16.24 -14.06 2.86
C GLN A 144 -16.06 -15.52 3.29
N TYR A 145 -15.43 -15.71 4.43
CA TYR A 145 -15.13 -17.00 5.03
C TYR A 145 -15.57 -17.01 6.49
N LYS A 146 -16.03 -18.16 6.98
CA LYS A 146 -16.35 -18.36 8.38
C LYS A 146 -15.08 -18.70 9.16
N ILE A 147 -14.80 -17.94 10.22
CA ILE A 147 -13.83 -18.30 11.25
C ILE A 147 -14.48 -19.37 12.12
N CYS A 148 -13.77 -20.48 12.31
CA CYS A 148 -14.41 -21.70 12.79
C CYS A 148 -14.61 -21.73 14.30
N ALA A 149 -13.71 -21.10 15.03
CA ALA A 149 -13.77 -20.93 16.47
C ALA A 149 -13.16 -19.59 16.88
N LEU A 150 -13.65 -19.02 17.96
CA LEU A 150 -13.09 -17.82 18.59
C LEU A 150 -12.53 -18.20 19.96
N SER A 151 -11.42 -17.55 20.33
CA SER A 151 -10.87 -17.61 21.68
C SER A 151 -10.94 -16.24 22.35
N GLY A 152 -11.11 -16.24 23.67
CA GLY A 152 -11.18 -15.05 24.49
C GLY A 152 -12.50 -14.27 24.32
N SER A 153 -12.44 -12.99 24.68
CA SER A 153 -13.53 -12.01 24.56
C SER A 153 -13.19 -10.94 23.51
N LEU A 154 -14.13 -10.02 23.20
CA LEU A 154 -13.76 -8.85 22.38
C LEU A 154 -12.81 -7.95 23.16
N GLY A 155 -11.86 -7.33 22.52
CA GLY A 155 -10.73 -6.61 23.10
C GLY A 155 -9.39 -7.07 22.50
N PRO A 156 -8.35 -6.23 22.60
CA PRO A 156 -7.04 -6.54 22.06
C PRO A 156 -6.35 -7.67 22.84
N LYS A 157 -5.41 -8.34 22.18
CA LYS A 157 -4.40 -9.17 22.84
C LYS A 157 -3.34 -8.26 23.48
N ARG A 158 -2.93 -8.57 24.71
CA ARG A 158 -2.01 -7.71 25.50
C ARG A 158 -0.87 -8.47 26.15
N TRP A 159 -0.94 -9.78 26.32
CA TRP A 159 0.19 -10.59 26.82
C TRP A 159 0.06 -12.05 26.39
N GLU A 160 1.14 -12.83 26.55
CA GLU A 160 1.14 -14.26 26.26
C GLU A 160 0.15 -15.04 27.16
N GLY A 161 -0.56 -16.02 26.59
CA GLY A 161 -1.52 -16.81 27.37
C GLY A 161 -2.84 -16.11 27.77
N ASP A 162 -3.09 -14.85 27.39
CA ASP A 162 -4.38 -14.16 27.61
C ASP A 162 -5.55 -14.74 26.80
N ARG A 163 -5.25 -15.68 25.90
CA ARG A 163 -6.18 -16.39 25.01
C ARG A 163 -6.97 -15.48 24.05
N GLN A 164 -6.52 -14.24 23.84
CA GLN A 164 -7.19 -13.28 22.97
C GLN A 164 -6.74 -13.43 21.52
N VAL A 165 -7.69 -13.39 20.58
CA VAL A 165 -7.37 -12.99 19.20
C VAL A 165 -7.13 -11.47 19.19
N PRO A 166 -6.00 -10.97 18.64
CA PRO A 166 -5.70 -9.55 18.64
C PRO A 166 -6.73 -8.75 17.85
N GLU A 167 -6.84 -7.47 18.19
CA GLU A 167 -7.64 -6.49 17.46
C GLU A 167 -6.72 -5.33 17.07
N GLY A 168 -6.78 -4.90 15.81
CA GLY A 168 -5.82 -3.93 15.30
C GLY A 168 -5.50 -4.10 13.82
N TYR A 169 -4.38 -3.49 13.44
CA TYR A 169 -3.89 -3.43 12.07
C TYR A 169 -2.58 -4.20 11.96
N TYR A 170 -2.56 -5.21 11.11
CA TYR A 170 -1.46 -6.15 10.92
C TYR A 170 -1.21 -6.39 9.43
N PHE A 171 -0.21 -7.21 9.12
CA PHE A 171 -0.01 -7.77 7.80
C PHE A 171 0.43 -9.23 7.90
N ILE A 172 0.32 -9.97 6.80
CA ILE A 172 0.90 -11.32 6.69
C ILE A 172 2.42 -11.19 6.68
N SER A 173 3.08 -11.68 7.74
CA SER A 173 4.52 -11.61 7.92
C SER A 173 5.24 -12.86 7.40
N ASN A 174 4.59 -14.03 7.44
CA ASN A 174 5.18 -15.27 6.98
C ASN A 174 4.15 -16.29 6.48
N PHE A 175 4.60 -17.21 5.61
CA PHE A 175 3.85 -18.33 5.06
C PHE A 175 4.43 -19.64 5.62
N ASN A 176 3.60 -20.43 6.32
CA ASN A 176 4.02 -21.70 6.90
C ASN A 176 3.32 -22.87 6.18
N PRO A 177 4.03 -23.55 5.27
CA PRO A 177 3.48 -24.69 4.53
C PRO A 177 3.44 -26.00 5.32
N SER A 178 4.12 -26.06 6.48
CA SER A 178 4.28 -27.24 7.33
C SER A 178 3.68 -27.01 8.72
N SER A 179 2.59 -26.24 8.80
CA SER A 179 1.87 -26.00 10.06
C SER A 179 1.31 -27.29 10.65
N ASP A 180 1.27 -27.36 11.99
CA ASP A 180 0.54 -28.41 12.72
C ASP A 180 -0.98 -28.35 12.45
N PHE A 181 -1.48 -27.19 12.01
CA PHE A 181 -2.87 -26.96 11.63
C PHE A 181 -3.05 -26.88 10.11
N TYR A 182 -2.46 -27.84 9.39
CA TYR A 182 -2.47 -27.98 7.93
C TYR A 182 -1.66 -26.93 7.15
N LEU A 183 -2.14 -25.70 7.02
CA LEU A 183 -1.46 -24.54 6.41
C LEU A 183 -1.64 -23.34 7.33
N SER A 184 -0.69 -22.43 7.39
CA SER A 184 -0.89 -21.19 8.14
C SER A 184 -0.17 -19.96 7.58
N LEU A 185 -0.72 -18.80 7.90
CA LEU A 185 -0.18 -17.48 7.58
C LEU A 185 0.03 -16.72 8.89
N LEU A 186 1.27 -16.34 9.18
CA LEU A 186 1.62 -15.60 10.39
C LEU A 186 1.24 -14.12 10.23
N LEU A 187 0.65 -13.54 11.28
CA LEU A 187 0.39 -12.11 11.37
C LEU A 187 1.59 -11.38 11.98
N SER A 188 1.72 -10.09 11.66
CA SER A 188 2.68 -9.17 12.27
C SER A 188 2.31 -8.73 13.70
N TYR A 189 1.71 -9.60 14.50
CA TYR A 189 1.47 -9.37 15.93
C TYR A 189 2.71 -9.80 16.72
N PRO A 190 3.14 -9.05 17.75
CA PRO A 190 2.60 -7.75 18.18
C PRO A 190 3.05 -6.59 17.27
N ASN A 191 2.16 -5.61 17.05
CA ASN A 191 2.53 -4.35 16.39
C ASN A 191 3.00 -3.29 17.43
N TYR A 192 3.34 -2.07 16.98
CA TYR A 192 3.83 -1.02 17.88
C TYR A 192 2.83 -0.65 19.00
N SER A 193 1.53 -0.56 18.68
CA SER A 193 0.47 -0.34 19.67
C SER A 193 0.45 -1.47 20.71
N ASP A 194 0.55 -2.72 20.25
CA ASP A 194 0.50 -3.89 21.13
C ASP A 194 1.74 -3.98 22.04
N MET A 195 2.92 -3.69 21.50
CA MET A 195 4.17 -3.63 22.25
C MET A 195 4.14 -2.55 23.34
N LEU A 196 3.53 -1.39 23.07
CA LEU A 196 3.51 -0.27 23.99
C LEU A 196 2.44 -0.41 25.08
N LEU A 197 1.24 -0.85 24.69
CA LEU A 197 0.06 -0.92 25.56
C LEU A 197 -0.11 -2.30 26.24
N GLY A 198 0.59 -3.32 25.75
CA GLY A 198 0.62 -4.66 26.32
C GLY A 198 1.70 -4.85 27.39
N ASN A 199 1.87 -6.10 27.81
CA ASN A 199 2.98 -6.52 28.65
C ASN A 199 4.27 -6.45 27.84
N LYS A 200 5.15 -5.51 28.21
CA LYS A 200 6.43 -5.28 27.52
C LYS A 200 7.42 -6.44 27.63
N ALA A 201 7.33 -7.22 28.71
CA ALA A 201 8.22 -8.35 28.93
C ALA A 201 7.80 -9.57 28.11
N ASP A 202 6.49 -9.77 27.95
CA ASP A 202 5.94 -10.91 27.24
C ASP A 202 4.58 -10.58 26.57
N PRO A 203 4.60 -9.88 25.42
CA PRO A 203 3.40 -9.52 24.67
C PRO A 203 2.74 -10.74 23.99
N GLY A 204 3.44 -11.88 23.97
CA GLY A 204 3.10 -13.05 23.18
C GLY A 204 3.44 -12.90 21.70
N GLY A 205 2.98 -13.85 20.90
CA GLY A 205 3.26 -13.91 19.47
C GLY A 205 2.35 -14.91 18.75
N ASP A 206 2.84 -15.48 17.66
CA ASP A 206 2.31 -16.70 17.06
C ASP A 206 0.80 -16.66 16.75
N ILE A 207 0.36 -15.50 16.22
CA ILE A 207 -1.01 -15.33 15.76
C ILE A 207 -1.08 -15.67 14.28
N TYR A 208 -1.85 -16.70 13.95
CA TYR A 208 -1.98 -17.18 12.58
C TYR A 208 -3.42 -17.14 12.06
N ILE A 209 -3.56 -17.05 10.74
CA ILE A 209 -4.72 -17.58 10.01
C ILE A 209 -4.33 -18.99 9.59
N HIS A 210 -5.05 -20.04 10.00
CA HIS A 210 -4.63 -21.42 9.78
C HIS A 210 -5.78 -22.39 9.51
N GLY A 211 -5.48 -23.64 9.14
CA GLY A 211 -6.44 -24.72 8.92
C GLY A 211 -7.04 -25.34 10.20
N GLY A 212 -7.86 -26.37 10.07
CA GLY A 212 -8.54 -27.00 11.20
C GLY A 212 -9.62 -26.14 11.87
N CYS A 213 -9.85 -26.33 13.17
CA CYS A 213 -10.96 -25.68 13.89
C CYS A 213 -10.64 -25.43 15.37
N VAL A 214 -9.36 -25.53 15.76
CA VAL A 214 -8.92 -25.45 17.16
C VAL A 214 -8.05 -24.20 17.32
N THR A 215 -8.28 -23.41 18.36
CA THR A 215 -7.52 -22.18 18.60
C THR A 215 -7.47 -21.81 20.08
N ILE A 216 -6.39 -21.14 20.48
CA ILE A 216 -6.24 -20.46 21.78
C ILE A 216 -5.92 -18.95 21.55
N GLY A 217 -6.06 -18.44 20.32
CA GLY A 217 -5.72 -17.03 20.02
C GLY A 217 -5.52 -16.69 18.53
N CYS A 218 -5.57 -17.69 17.65
CA CYS A 218 -5.50 -17.56 16.20
C CYS A 218 -6.88 -17.38 15.55
N LEU A 219 -6.87 -17.21 14.22
CA LEU A 219 -8.04 -17.20 13.34
C LEU A 219 -8.13 -18.56 12.61
N PRO A 220 -8.71 -19.60 13.23
CA PRO A 220 -8.83 -20.92 12.60
C PRO A 220 -9.88 -20.88 11.49
N MET A 221 -9.50 -21.44 10.35
CA MET A 221 -10.33 -21.67 9.19
C MET A 221 -10.39 -23.18 8.98
N GLN A 222 -11.46 -23.70 8.40
CA GLN A 222 -11.45 -25.08 7.89
C GLN A 222 -10.35 -25.25 6.83
N ASP A 223 -9.93 -26.49 6.61
CA ASP A 223 -8.84 -26.81 5.67
C ASP A 223 -9.15 -26.28 4.26
N GLU A 224 -10.40 -26.35 3.80
CA GLU A 224 -10.81 -25.75 2.53
C GLU A 224 -10.63 -24.23 2.51
N GLY A 225 -11.04 -23.56 3.59
CA GLY A 225 -10.91 -22.11 3.74
C GLY A 225 -9.46 -21.64 3.70
N ILE A 226 -8.58 -22.27 4.48
CA ILE A 226 -7.17 -21.87 4.48
C ILE A 226 -6.47 -22.18 3.16
N GLN A 227 -6.84 -23.24 2.42
CA GLN A 227 -6.24 -23.53 1.12
C GLN A 227 -6.50 -22.42 0.11
N GLU A 228 -7.74 -21.91 0.06
CA GLU A 228 -8.08 -20.77 -0.78
C GLU A 228 -7.32 -19.51 -0.36
N ILE A 229 -7.38 -19.17 0.93
CA ILE A 229 -6.75 -17.96 1.48
C ILE A 229 -5.23 -18.00 1.24
N TYR A 230 -4.58 -19.14 1.51
CA TYR A 230 -3.15 -19.33 1.28
C TYR A 230 -2.80 -19.16 -0.20
N THR A 231 -3.59 -19.73 -1.10
CA THR A 231 -3.38 -19.60 -2.55
C THR A 231 -3.51 -18.15 -3.01
N LEU A 232 -4.50 -17.41 -2.50
CA LEU A 232 -4.68 -15.98 -2.80
C LEU A 232 -3.51 -15.13 -2.28
N CYS A 233 -3.12 -15.34 -1.03
CA CYS A 233 -1.99 -14.63 -0.42
C CYS A 233 -0.67 -14.95 -1.13
N LEU A 234 -0.44 -16.22 -1.49
CA LEU A 234 0.75 -16.64 -2.24
C LEU A 234 0.78 -15.93 -3.60
N ASN A 235 -0.35 -15.92 -4.32
CA ASN A 235 -0.46 -15.23 -5.60
C ASN A 235 -0.24 -13.72 -5.46
N ALA A 236 -0.82 -13.07 -4.46
CA ALA A 236 -0.56 -11.65 -4.20
C ALA A 236 0.91 -11.36 -3.92
N LYS A 237 1.56 -12.18 -3.07
CA LYS A 237 2.96 -12.05 -2.71
C LYS A 237 3.90 -12.17 -3.91
N ILE A 238 3.74 -13.22 -4.72
CA ILE A 238 4.59 -13.43 -5.92
C ILE A 238 4.31 -12.41 -7.04
N ASN A 239 3.19 -11.67 -6.96
CA ASN A 239 2.87 -10.56 -7.85
C ASN A 239 3.28 -9.19 -7.28
N GLY A 240 4.13 -9.17 -6.25
CA GLY A 240 4.77 -7.97 -5.72
C GLY A 240 4.14 -7.39 -4.46
N GLN A 241 3.04 -7.96 -3.95
CA GLN A 241 2.45 -7.50 -2.70
C GLN A 241 3.21 -8.03 -1.50
N ASN A 242 4.26 -7.29 -1.09
CA ASN A 242 5.12 -7.74 0.00
C ASN A 242 4.45 -7.76 1.37
N ASN A 243 3.55 -6.82 1.61
CA ASN A 243 2.77 -6.68 2.85
C ASN A 243 1.28 -6.80 2.49
N ILE A 244 0.66 -7.91 2.88
CA ILE A 244 -0.77 -8.12 2.73
C ILE A 244 -1.46 -7.63 3.99
N PRO A 245 -2.23 -6.52 3.97
CA PRO A 245 -2.82 -5.97 5.18
C PRO A 245 -3.92 -6.89 5.73
N VAL A 246 -3.94 -7.02 7.06
CA VAL A 246 -4.92 -7.78 7.84
C VAL A 246 -5.46 -6.89 8.95
N HIS A 247 -6.72 -6.51 8.90
CA HIS A 247 -7.35 -5.72 9.97
C HIS A 247 -8.31 -6.61 10.75
N ILE A 248 -8.22 -6.60 12.08
CA ILE A 248 -9.08 -7.41 12.94
C ILE A 248 -9.88 -6.47 13.84
N PHE A 249 -11.19 -6.55 13.74
CA PHE A 249 -12.13 -5.69 14.48
C PHE A 249 -12.94 -6.51 15.49
N PRO A 250 -13.36 -5.90 16.61
CA PRO A 250 -14.22 -6.56 17.59
C PRO A 250 -15.55 -7.01 16.98
N THR A 251 -16.13 -6.15 16.15
CA THR A 251 -17.42 -6.33 15.48
C THR A 251 -17.49 -5.36 14.31
N ARG A 252 -18.51 -5.50 13.45
CA ARG A 252 -18.85 -4.44 12.49
C ARG A 252 -19.33 -3.20 13.24
N PHE A 253 -18.73 -2.04 13.02
CA PHE A 253 -19.11 -0.78 13.69
C PHE A 253 -20.39 -0.14 13.12
N ASN A 254 -21.36 -0.96 12.72
CA ASN A 254 -22.70 -0.51 12.38
C ASN A 254 -23.54 -0.30 13.65
N LYS A 255 -24.79 0.20 13.51
CA LYS A 255 -25.68 0.47 14.65
C LYS A 255 -25.85 -0.74 15.58
N ALA A 256 -25.99 -1.94 15.03
CA ALA A 256 -26.15 -3.16 15.82
C ALA A 256 -24.89 -3.48 16.62
N GLY A 257 -23.71 -3.43 15.99
CA GLY A 257 -22.43 -3.68 16.65
C GLY A 257 -22.12 -2.63 17.72
N LEU A 258 -22.32 -1.35 17.44
CA LEU A 258 -22.11 -0.27 18.42
C LEU A 258 -23.05 -0.41 19.63
N ASN A 259 -24.33 -0.71 19.40
CA ASN A 259 -25.29 -0.97 20.48
C ASN A 259 -24.89 -2.17 21.32
N PHE A 260 -24.38 -3.23 20.69
CA PHE A 260 -23.86 -4.40 21.41
C PHE A 260 -22.66 -4.03 22.28
N LEU A 261 -21.64 -3.35 21.72
CA LEU A 261 -20.45 -2.93 22.48
C LEU A 261 -20.82 -2.01 23.65
N GLY A 262 -21.73 -1.06 23.43
CA GLY A 262 -22.17 -0.12 24.47
C GLY A 262 -22.97 -0.77 25.61
N ARG A 263 -23.60 -1.93 25.38
CA ARG A 263 -24.28 -2.68 26.44
C ARG A 263 -23.35 -3.64 27.15
N GLU A 264 -22.65 -4.50 26.41
CA GLU A 264 -21.83 -5.58 27.00
C GLU A 264 -20.54 -5.08 27.65
N TYR A 265 -20.02 -3.94 27.18
CA TYR A 265 -18.75 -3.37 27.65
C TYR A 265 -18.92 -1.94 28.15
N ALA A 266 -20.11 -1.60 28.68
CA ALA A 266 -20.45 -0.25 29.14
C ALA A 266 -19.42 0.33 30.13
N ASP A 267 -18.92 -0.51 31.03
CA ASP A 267 -18.02 -0.11 32.12
C ASP A 267 -16.52 -0.19 31.75
N ASP A 268 -16.16 -0.80 30.61
CA ASP A 268 -14.77 -0.89 30.16
C ASP A 268 -14.38 0.30 29.26
N VAL A 269 -14.18 1.45 29.90
CA VAL A 269 -13.82 2.71 29.24
C VAL A 269 -12.54 2.59 28.41
N ASN A 270 -11.58 1.79 28.84
CA ASN A 270 -10.31 1.63 28.12
C ASN A 270 -10.50 0.89 26.80
N ARG A 271 -11.29 -0.18 26.81
CA ARG A 271 -11.64 -0.95 25.61
C ARG A 271 -12.50 -0.14 24.65
N GLN A 272 -13.45 0.65 25.17
CA GLN A 272 -14.24 1.57 24.35
C GLN A 272 -13.37 2.63 23.66
N ARG A 273 -12.44 3.27 24.39
CA ARG A 273 -11.50 4.26 23.80
C ARG A 273 -10.64 3.64 22.71
N PHE A 274 -10.18 2.41 22.92
CA PHE A 274 -9.43 1.66 21.91
C PHE A 274 -10.29 1.40 20.66
N TRP A 275 -11.53 0.96 20.82
CA TRP A 275 -12.42 0.73 19.68
C TRP A 275 -12.81 2.01 18.93
N ILE A 276 -12.97 3.13 19.62
CA ILE A 276 -13.15 4.43 18.96
C ILE A 276 -11.94 4.77 18.08
N ASN A 277 -10.72 4.46 18.53
CA ASN A 277 -9.52 4.67 17.73
C ASN A 277 -9.43 3.71 16.51
N LEU A 278 -9.80 2.44 16.65
CA LEU A 278 -9.94 1.52 15.51
C LEU A 278 -11.05 1.94 14.54
N LYS A 279 -12.15 2.48 15.06
CA LYS A 279 -13.33 2.84 14.25
C LYS A 279 -12.99 3.90 13.20
N ALA A 280 -12.05 4.81 13.47
CA ALA A 280 -11.67 5.85 12.50
C ALA A 280 -11.13 5.27 11.18
N GLY A 281 -10.21 4.29 11.24
CA GLY A 281 -9.71 3.60 10.04
C GLY A 281 -10.78 2.71 9.39
N TYR A 282 -11.63 2.09 10.20
CA TYR A 282 -12.78 1.33 9.71
C TYR A 282 -13.77 2.19 8.91
N ASP A 283 -14.21 3.32 9.47
CA ASP A 283 -15.17 4.24 8.86
C ASP A 283 -14.63 4.86 7.57
N HIS A 284 -13.32 5.10 7.49
CA HIS A 284 -12.70 5.51 6.24
C HIS A 284 -12.90 4.44 5.16
N PHE A 285 -12.49 3.20 5.45
CA PHE A 285 -12.64 2.10 4.50
C PHE A 285 -14.10 1.87 4.09
N GLU A 286 -15.06 1.94 5.01
CA GLU A 286 -16.49 1.80 4.68
C GLU A 286 -17.01 2.90 3.72
N ARG A 287 -16.42 4.10 3.75
CA ARG A 287 -16.85 5.21 2.89
C ARG A 287 -16.16 5.21 1.53
N THR A 288 -14.88 4.85 1.49
CA THR A 288 -14.03 5.05 0.31
C THR A 288 -13.57 3.75 -0.32
N HIS A 289 -13.66 2.62 0.40
CA HIS A 289 -13.00 1.36 0.07
C HIS A 289 -11.51 1.53 -0.26
N THR A 290 -10.84 2.44 0.46
CA THR A 290 -9.38 2.62 0.45
C THR A 290 -8.83 2.44 1.86
N LEU A 291 -7.55 2.12 1.99
CA LEU A 291 -6.88 1.96 3.28
C LEU A 291 -6.03 3.19 3.57
N TYR A 292 -6.08 3.66 4.82
CA TYR A 292 -5.08 4.59 5.32
C TYR A 292 -3.74 3.88 5.55
N PRO A 293 -2.60 4.60 5.42
CA PRO A 293 -1.35 4.12 5.98
C PRO A 293 -1.50 3.99 7.51
N VAL A 294 -1.03 2.88 8.06
CA VAL A 294 -1.11 2.63 9.51
C VAL A 294 0.09 3.29 10.18
N MET A 295 -0.16 4.34 10.97
CA MET A 295 0.84 5.06 11.75
C MET A 295 0.48 5.03 13.24
N TYR A 296 1.45 5.37 14.09
CA TYR A 296 1.29 5.34 15.55
C TYR A 296 1.81 6.63 16.18
N ASN A 297 1.16 7.10 17.25
CA ASN A 297 1.69 8.17 18.08
C ASN A 297 2.55 7.63 19.23
N GLN A 298 3.12 8.53 20.04
CA GLN A 298 3.99 8.15 21.18
C GLN A 298 3.23 7.39 22.28
N GLU A 299 1.90 7.48 22.33
CA GLU A 299 1.04 6.71 23.24
C GLU A 299 0.52 5.40 22.63
N GLY A 300 0.98 5.02 21.43
CA GLY A 300 0.62 3.76 20.77
C GLY A 300 -0.78 3.76 20.15
N LYS A 301 -1.43 4.92 20.01
CA LYS A 301 -2.70 5.04 19.27
C LYS A 301 -2.45 5.06 17.77
N TYR A 302 -3.37 4.48 17.02
CA TYR A 302 -3.36 4.54 15.56
C TYR A 302 -3.67 5.98 15.09
N ILE A 303 -2.87 6.46 14.13
CA ILE A 303 -3.08 7.74 13.43
C ILE A 303 -3.34 7.45 11.95
N TYR A 304 -4.24 8.23 11.37
CA TYR A 304 -4.70 8.10 9.99
C TYR A 304 -4.58 9.44 9.26
#